data_AF-A0A7W8NQR6-F1
#
_entry.id   AF-A0A7W8NQR6-F1
#
_cell.length_a   1.000
_cell.length_b   1.000
_cell.length_c   1.000
_cell.angle_alpha   90.00
_cell.angle_beta   90.00
_cell.angle_gamma   90.00
#
_symmetry.space_group_name_H-M   'P 1'
#
loop_
_entity.id
_entity.type
_entity.pdbx_description
1 polymer ?
#
loop_
_entity_poly.entity_id
_entity_poly.type
_entity_poly.pdbx_seq_one_letter_code
_entity_poly.pdbx_strand_id
1 'polypeptide(L)'
;MKRAAGFTLVELLVAMAIFAVVTIAALQLQGSSTQLSGAQISQAQRLQTLSDTSGYLADQIRAGAGVYTGQTLPDGVGGSSACTPSGAQPCVAVLVPVTQPLTCTTDPSTVIAWRLHEFRYVPRSSLPAAYKGGGLQDGDAYGLLEVRISDPANPAPAPGVCGTEHATAPTSVAAYQTSTSYVVAPLADDLTVTAGSAPFAFDASTNIVTLRLQSASRTQGKLSLTPATPYELQVKIRNK
;
A
#
# COMPACT_ATOMS: atom_id res chain seq x y z
N MET A 1 33.58 60.98 42.20
CA MET A 1 32.23 60.35 42.18
C MET A 1 31.80 60.20 40.74
N LYS A 2 31.80 58.98 40.18
CA LYS A 2 31.38 58.71 38.80
C LYS A 2 29.85 58.74 38.76
N ARG A 3 29.25 59.62 37.96
CA ARG A 3 27.80 59.66 37.74
C ARG A 3 27.40 58.41 36.96
N ALA A 4 26.52 57.59 37.53
CA ALA A 4 25.87 56.51 36.79
C ALA A 4 24.98 57.16 35.72
N ALA A 5 25.32 56.96 34.45
CA ALA A 5 24.48 57.37 33.34
C ALA A 5 23.22 56.50 33.36
N GLY A 6 22.09 57.08 33.74
CA GLY A 6 20.78 56.42 33.69
C GLY A 6 20.31 56.35 32.24
N PHE A 7 19.79 55.19 31.84
CA PHE A 7 19.17 55.00 30.53
C PHE A 7 18.03 56.00 30.31
N THR A 8 18.00 56.61 29.14
CA THR A 8 16.90 57.48 28.76
C THR A 8 15.66 56.63 28.45
N LEU A 9 14.47 57.15 28.71
CA LEU A 9 13.20 56.46 28.43
C LEU A 9 13.11 56.01 26.96
N VAL A 10 13.72 56.77 26.05
CA VAL A 10 13.83 56.46 24.62
C VAL A 10 14.67 55.20 24.35
N GLU A 11 15.82 55.04 25.00
CA GLU A 11 16.66 53.84 24.83
C GLU A 11 15.94 52.57 25.31
N LEU A 12 15.17 52.65 26.39
CA LEU A 12 14.41 51.51 26.91
C LEU A 12 13.28 51.11 25.93
N LEU A 13 12.63 52.08 25.30
CA LEU A 13 11.57 51.86 24.33
C LEU A 13 12.11 51.25 23.02
N VAL A 14 13.28 51.72 22.56
CA VAL A 14 13.99 51.13 21.41
C VAL A 14 14.44 49.71 21.71
N ALA A 15 14.99 49.44 22.91
CA ALA A 15 15.39 48.10 23.30
C ALA A 15 14.20 47.12 23.32
N MET A 16 13.03 47.54 23.83
CA MET A 16 11.82 46.72 23.78
C MET A 16 11.32 46.48 22.35
N ALA A 17 11.39 47.49 21.47
CA ALA A 17 10.99 47.35 20.08
C ALA A 17 11.88 46.34 19.33
N ILE A 18 13.22 46.45 19.49
CA ILE A 18 14.17 45.50 18.92
C ILE A 18 13.93 44.09 19.47
N PHE A 19 13.73 43.97 20.79
CA PHE A 19 13.45 42.69 21.42
C PHE A 19 12.16 42.04 20.89
N ALA A 20 11.09 42.82 20.70
CA ALA A 20 9.84 42.33 20.13
C ALA A 20 10.02 41.80 18.69
N VAL A 21 10.75 42.54 17.85
CA VAL A 21 11.03 42.12 16.46
C VAL A 21 11.85 40.82 16.44
N VAL A 22 12.90 40.73 17.27
CA VAL A 22 13.74 39.52 17.36
C VAL A 22 12.92 38.32 17.88
N THR A 23 12.05 38.53 18.86
CA THR A 23 11.20 37.46 19.41
C THR A 23 10.20 36.96 18.35
N ILE A 24 9.59 37.85 17.58
CA ILE A 24 8.68 37.47 16.48
C ILE A 24 9.44 36.66 15.42
N ALA A 25 10.64 37.08 15.03
CA ALA A 25 11.47 36.36 14.07
C ALA A 25 11.86 34.97 14.59
N ALA A 26 12.23 34.84 15.87
CA ALA A 26 12.55 33.57 16.50
C ALA A 26 11.34 32.61 16.53
N LEU A 27 10.14 33.11 16.85
CA LEU A 27 8.90 32.33 16.84
C LEU A 27 8.55 31.85 15.42
N GLN A 28 8.75 32.68 14.39
CA GLN A 28 8.55 32.29 12.99
C GLN A 28 9.53 31.21 12.53
N LEU A 29 10.80 31.31 12.93
CA LEU A 29 11.82 30.29 12.67
C LEU A 29 11.46 28.96 13.35
N GLN A 30 11.02 29.00 14.61
CA GLN A 30 10.61 27.81 15.35
C GLN A 30 9.36 27.14 14.73
N GLY A 31 8.39 27.94 14.29
CA GLY A 31 7.22 27.45 13.56
C GLY A 31 7.59 26.79 12.23
N SER A 32 8.51 27.40 11.47
CA SER A 32 8.96 26.85 10.18
C SER A 32 9.75 25.55 10.36
N SER A 33 10.60 25.46 11.38
CA SER A 33 11.37 24.24 11.68
C SER A 33 10.48 23.07 12.09
N THR A 34 9.46 23.30 12.92
CA THR A 34 8.54 22.24 13.36
C THR A 34 7.67 21.72 12.21
N GLN A 35 7.21 22.62 11.32
CA GLN A 35 6.47 22.23 10.12
C GLN A 35 7.32 21.40 9.15
N LEU A 36 8.58 21.79 8.92
CA LEU A 36 9.49 21.04 8.06
C LEU A 36 9.77 19.64 8.61
N SER A 37 10.06 19.53 9.92
CA SER A 37 10.27 18.25 10.57
C SER A 37 9.05 17.35 10.49
N GLY A 38 7.84 17.91 10.70
CA GLY A 38 6.59 17.16 10.57
C GLY A 38 6.36 16.64 9.15
N ALA A 39 6.64 17.45 8.13
CA ALA A 39 6.53 17.05 6.73
C ALA A 39 7.52 15.91 6.38
N GLN A 40 8.77 16.01 6.87
CA GLN A 40 9.79 14.98 6.66
C GLN A 40 9.43 13.65 7.34
N ILE A 41 8.96 13.69 8.60
CA ILE A 41 8.53 12.48 9.33
C ILE A 41 7.36 11.81 8.60
N SER A 42 6.37 12.60 8.18
CA SER A 42 5.22 12.09 7.44
C SER A 42 5.62 11.46 6.10
N GLN A 43 6.58 12.06 5.39
CA GLN A 43 7.11 11.51 4.15
C GLN A 43 7.88 10.20 4.38
N ALA A 44 8.70 10.12 5.44
CA ALA A 44 9.42 8.91 5.79
C ALA A 44 8.46 7.76 6.16
N GLN A 45 7.42 8.03 6.95
CA GLN A 45 6.39 7.06 7.27
C GLN A 45 5.66 6.54 6.01
N ARG A 46 5.33 7.43 5.06
CA ARG A 46 4.71 7.03 3.80
C ARG A 46 5.60 6.12 2.96
N LEU A 47 6.89 6.46 2.84
CA LEU A 47 7.84 5.62 2.13
C LEU A 47 8.02 4.26 2.80
N GLN A 48 7.97 4.21 4.13
CA GLN A 48 7.97 2.96 4.89
C GLN A 48 6.72 2.12 4.57
N THR A 49 5.52 2.69 4.67
CA THR A 49 4.27 1.97 4.34
C THR A 49 4.26 1.49 2.88
N LEU A 50 4.75 2.30 1.95
CA LEU A 50 4.87 1.94 0.54
C LEU A 50 5.87 0.78 0.36
N SER A 51 7.01 0.84 1.04
CA SER A 51 8.01 -0.22 1.05
C SER A 51 7.43 -1.52 1.60
N ASP A 52 6.75 -1.48 2.75
CA ASP A 52 6.14 -2.65 3.39
C ASP A 52 5.05 -3.28 2.49
N THR A 53 4.20 -2.44 1.91
CA THR A 53 3.15 -2.88 0.96
C THR A 53 3.79 -3.52 -0.28
N SER A 54 4.78 -2.87 -0.87
CA SER A 54 5.46 -3.37 -2.07
C SER A 54 6.23 -4.67 -1.80
N GLY A 55 6.85 -4.79 -0.62
CA GLY A 55 7.54 -5.98 -0.16
C GLY A 55 6.59 -7.15 0.02
N TYR A 56 5.46 -6.91 0.69
CA TYR A 56 4.41 -7.91 0.85
C TYR A 56 3.88 -8.41 -0.51
N LEU A 57 3.52 -7.50 -1.43
CA LEU A 57 3.09 -7.87 -2.79
C LEU A 57 4.18 -8.67 -3.52
N ALA A 58 5.42 -8.22 -3.45
CA ALA A 58 6.54 -8.89 -4.11
C ALA A 58 6.76 -10.31 -3.56
N ASP A 59 6.58 -10.51 -2.26
CA ASP A 59 6.73 -11.83 -1.66
C ASP A 59 5.61 -12.78 -2.08
N GLN A 60 4.36 -12.30 -2.15
CA GLN A 60 3.24 -13.10 -2.68
C GLN A 60 3.47 -13.44 -4.17
N ILE A 61 3.95 -12.49 -4.98
CA ILE A 61 4.27 -12.71 -6.40
C ILE A 61 5.43 -13.71 -6.56
N ARG A 62 6.47 -13.61 -5.75
CA ARG A 62 7.62 -14.55 -5.78
C ARG A 62 7.20 -15.96 -5.40
N ALA A 63 6.33 -16.08 -4.39
CA ALA A 63 5.80 -17.36 -3.93
C ALA A 63 4.83 -17.99 -4.93
N GLY A 64 4.24 -17.17 -5.82
CA GLY A 64 3.26 -17.61 -6.79
C GLY A 64 3.80 -18.65 -7.78
N ALA A 65 2.96 -19.62 -8.14
CA ALA A 65 3.21 -20.55 -9.24
C ALA A 65 2.72 -20.02 -10.60
N GLY A 66 1.85 -19.00 -10.58
CA GLY A 66 1.33 -18.38 -11.79
C GLY A 66 0.77 -16.99 -11.54
N VAL A 67 0.83 -16.15 -12.58
CA VAL A 67 0.22 -14.82 -12.60
C VAL A 67 -0.80 -14.77 -13.71
N TYR A 68 -1.99 -14.27 -13.37
CA TYR A 68 -3.15 -14.24 -14.25
C TYR A 68 -3.62 -12.80 -14.41
N THR A 69 -3.79 -12.40 -15.66
CA THR A 69 -4.33 -11.10 -16.05
C THR A 69 -5.48 -11.32 -17.04
N GLY A 70 -6.38 -10.35 -17.14
CA GLY A 70 -7.55 -10.39 -18.03
C GLY A 70 -8.70 -11.29 -17.57
N GLN A 71 -8.68 -11.77 -16.32
CA GLN A 71 -9.69 -12.69 -15.78
C GLN A 71 -10.76 -11.94 -15.00
N THR A 72 -12.01 -12.38 -15.09
CA THR A 72 -13.09 -11.89 -14.21
C THR A 72 -13.06 -12.69 -12.91
N LEU A 73 -12.80 -12.01 -11.80
CA LEU A 73 -12.66 -12.63 -10.48
C LEU A 73 -13.61 -11.97 -9.46
N PRO A 74 -13.97 -12.68 -8.37
CA PRO A 74 -14.69 -12.11 -7.25
C PRO A 74 -14.02 -10.84 -6.72
N ASP A 75 -14.78 -9.76 -6.66
CA ASP A 75 -14.25 -8.42 -6.42
C ASP A 75 -14.08 -8.09 -4.92
N GLY A 76 -14.50 -9.02 -4.05
CA GLY A 76 -14.48 -8.89 -2.59
C GLY A 76 -15.57 -7.98 -2.00
N VAL A 77 -16.27 -7.19 -2.82
CA VAL A 77 -17.35 -6.27 -2.41
C VAL A 77 -18.74 -6.75 -2.84
N GLY A 78 -18.88 -8.05 -3.13
CA GLY A 78 -20.15 -8.70 -3.46
C GLY A 78 -20.45 -8.78 -4.96
N GLY A 79 -19.43 -8.62 -5.81
CA GLY A 79 -19.53 -8.72 -7.26
C GLY A 79 -18.34 -9.44 -7.89
N SER A 80 -18.16 -9.23 -9.19
CA SER A 80 -16.99 -9.68 -9.93
C SER A 80 -16.50 -8.56 -10.85
N SER A 81 -15.20 -8.52 -11.10
CA SER A 81 -14.57 -7.49 -11.92
C SER A 81 -13.47 -8.10 -12.79
N ALA A 82 -13.32 -7.57 -14.00
CA ALA A 82 -12.25 -8.00 -14.90
C ALA A 82 -10.91 -7.42 -14.46
N CYS A 83 -9.93 -8.28 -14.18
CA CYS A 83 -8.55 -7.87 -13.92
C CYS A 83 -7.86 -7.42 -15.19
N THR A 84 -8.12 -6.18 -15.54
CA THR A 84 -7.54 -5.52 -16.71
C THR A 84 -6.47 -4.52 -16.24
N PRO A 85 -5.24 -4.59 -16.77
CA PRO A 85 -4.18 -3.65 -16.41
C PRO A 85 -4.51 -2.17 -16.70
N SER A 86 -5.48 -1.91 -17.59
CA SER A 86 -5.89 -0.60 -18.07
C SER A 86 -7.33 -0.21 -17.72
N GLY A 87 -8.03 -1.02 -16.91
CA GLY A 87 -9.42 -0.75 -16.54
C GLY A 87 -9.57 0.33 -15.47
N ALA A 88 -10.83 0.65 -15.12
CA ALA A 88 -11.15 1.55 -14.00
C ALA A 88 -10.69 1.02 -12.63
N GLN A 89 -10.41 -0.29 -12.53
CA GLN A 89 -9.93 -0.98 -11.34
C GLN A 89 -8.82 -1.95 -11.74
N PRO A 90 -7.57 -1.47 -11.87
CA PRO A 90 -6.47 -2.33 -12.25
C PRO A 90 -6.18 -3.37 -11.17
N CYS A 91 -6.06 -4.64 -11.57
CA CYS A 91 -5.72 -5.73 -10.67
C CYS A 91 -4.80 -6.78 -11.31
N VAL A 92 -4.15 -7.55 -10.44
CA VAL A 92 -3.30 -8.69 -10.79
C VAL A 92 -3.63 -9.85 -9.87
N ALA A 93 -3.78 -11.04 -10.43
CA ALA A 93 -4.05 -12.25 -9.66
C ALA A 93 -2.82 -13.17 -9.66
N VAL A 94 -2.49 -13.73 -8.49
CA VAL A 94 -1.33 -14.59 -8.27
C VAL A 94 -1.81 -15.87 -7.59
N LEU A 95 -1.40 -17.03 -8.13
CA LEU A 95 -1.72 -18.33 -7.54
C LEU A 95 -0.63 -18.71 -6.54
N VAL A 96 -0.95 -18.67 -5.25
CA VAL A 96 0.00 -18.84 -4.14
C VAL A 96 -0.22 -20.20 -3.47
N PRO A 97 0.85 -20.97 -3.21
CA PRO A 97 0.74 -22.22 -2.46
C PRO A 97 0.44 -21.96 -0.99
N VAL A 98 -0.47 -22.74 -0.42
CA VAL A 98 -0.69 -22.81 1.02
C VAL A 98 0.11 -23.99 1.54
N THR A 99 1.12 -23.73 2.36
CA THR A 99 1.98 -24.77 2.91
C THR A 99 1.47 -25.29 4.25
N GLN A 100 1.86 -26.52 4.56
CA GLN A 100 1.48 -27.18 5.79
C GLN A 100 2.18 -26.53 7.01
N PRO A 101 1.48 -26.34 8.14
CA PRO A 101 2.11 -25.80 9.33
C PRO A 101 3.15 -26.78 9.89
N LEU A 102 4.22 -26.23 10.48
CA LEU A 102 5.33 -26.99 11.09
C LEU A 102 4.89 -27.96 12.20
N THR A 103 3.71 -27.75 12.77
CA THR A 103 3.12 -28.64 13.76
C THR A 103 2.65 -29.97 13.17
N CYS A 104 2.48 -30.04 11.85
CA CYS A 104 1.89 -31.18 11.15
C CYS A 104 2.88 -31.92 10.24
N THR A 105 4.04 -31.33 9.94
CA THR A 105 5.07 -31.92 9.09
C THR A 105 6.45 -31.35 9.45
N THR A 106 7.50 -32.13 9.23
CA THR A 106 8.88 -31.65 9.32
C THR A 106 9.34 -30.94 8.04
N ASP A 107 8.60 -31.07 6.95
CA ASP A 107 8.87 -30.40 5.68
C ASP A 107 7.92 -29.21 5.47
N PRO A 108 8.37 -27.95 5.70
CA PRO A 108 7.53 -26.77 5.50
C PRO A 108 7.21 -26.47 4.04
N SER A 109 7.78 -27.21 3.08
CA SER A 109 7.51 -27.05 1.66
C SER A 109 6.32 -27.87 1.17
N THR A 110 5.74 -28.74 1.99
CA THR A 110 4.55 -29.51 1.64
C THR A 110 3.37 -28.57 1.38
N VAL A 111 2.94 -28.49 0.13
CA VAL A 111 1.77 -27.70 -0.28
C VAL A 111 0.51 -28.51 0.01
N ILE A 112 -0.46 -27.91 0.69
CA ILE A 112 -1.73 -28.55 1.07
C ILE A 112 -2.94 -27.99 0.35
N ALA A 113 -2.81 -26.80 -0.25
CA ALA A 113 -3.83 -26.18 -1.10
C ALA A 113 -3.22 -25.06 -1.93
N TRP A 114 -4.01 -24.51 -2.85
CA TRP A 114 -3.64 -23.33 -3.64
C TRP A 114 -4.69 -22.24 -3.48
N ARG A 115 -4.23 -21.02 -3.24
CA ARG A 115 -5.10 -19.85 -3.09
C ARG A 115 -4.79 -18.82 -4.17
N LEU A 116 -5.84 -18.25 -4.76
CA LEU A 116 -5.67 -17.15 -5.71
C LEU A 116 -5.72 -15.83 -4.94
N HIS A 117 -4.66 -15.05 -5.00
CA HIS A 117 -4.55 -13.74 -4.39
C HIS A 117 -4.72 -12.68 -5.48
N GLU A 118 -5.85 -11.98 -5.48
CA GLU A 118 -6.11 -10.84 -6.36
C GLU A 118 -5.75 -9.55 -5.62
N PHE A 119 -4.78 -8.80 -6.15
CA PHE A 119 -4.44 -7.47 -5.68
C PHE A 119 -5.13 -6.45 -6.59
N ARG A 120 -6.05 -5.66 -6.02
CA ARG A 120 -6.93 -4.79 -6.80
C ARG A 120 -7.03 -3.38 -6.26
N TYR A 121 -6.96 -2.42 -7.18
CA TYR A 121 -7.27 -1.03 -6.88
C TYR A 121 -8.78 -0.80 -6.90
N VAL A 122 -9.31 -0.21 -5.84
CA VAL A 122 -10.70 0.21 -5.73
C VAL A 122 -10.77 1.71 -5.44
N PRO A 123 -11.81 2.42 -5.91
CA PRO A 123 -12.03 3.79 -5.50
C PRO A 123 -12.03 3.90 -3.97
N ARG A 124 -11.38 4.93 -3.42
CA ARG A 124 -11.37 5.08 -1.96
C ARG A 124 -12.78 5.22 -1.40
N SER A 125 -13.71 5.82 -2.14
CA SER A 125 -15.14 5.91 -1.78
C SER A 125 -15.78 4.56 -1.44
N SER A 126 -15.39 3.46 -2.10
CA SER A 126 -15.96 2.14 -1.85
C SER A 126 -15.33 1.40 -0.66
N LEU A 127 -14.26 1.92 -0.07
CA LEU A 127 -13.68 1.32 1.13
C LEU A 127 -14.59 1.53 2.35
N PRO A 128 -14.74 0.52 3.22
CA PRO A 128 -15.29 0.70 4.55
C PRO A 128 -14.60 1.82 5.33
N ALA A 129 -15.37 2.60 6.11
CA ALA A 129 -14.83 3.73 6.86
C ALA A 129 -13.70 3.34 7.82
N ALA A 130 -13.73 2.13 8.38
CA ALA A 130 -12.68 1.60 9.26
C ALA A 130 -11.32 1.44 8.56
N TYR A 131 -11.30 1.41 7.22
CA TYR A 131 -10.08 1.28 6.42
C TYR A 131 -9.62 2.61 5.83
N LYS A 132 -10.40 3.68 6.02
CA LYS A 132 -10.03 5.03 5.60
C LYS A 132 -9.23 5.71 6.70
N GLY A 133 -7.93 5.84 6.49
CA GLY A 133 -7.03 6.60 7.34
C GLY A 133 -6.81 8.03 6.81
N GLY A 134 -6.28 8.88 7.69
CA GLY A 134 -5.76 10.19 7.30
C GLY A 134 -6.80 11.22 6.82
N GLY A 135 -6.32 12.42 6.48
CA GLY A 135 -7.15 13.55 6.02
C GLY A 135 -7.43 13.55 4.50
N LEU A 136 -7.34 12.39 3.84
CA LEU A 136 -7.59 12.26 2.41
C LEU A 136 -9.09 12.25 2.09
N GLN A 137 -9.45 12.86 0.96
CA GLN A 137 -10.81 12.80 0.41
C GLN A 137 -10.96 11.58 -0.51
N ASP A 138 -12.19 11.12 -0.73
CA ASP A 138 -12.45 9.89 -1.50
C ASP A 138 -12.06 9.96 -2.98
N GLY A 139 -11.93 11.16 -3.55
CA GLY A 139 -11.44 11.36 -4.91
C GLY A 139 -9.93 11.55 -5.03
N ASP A 140 -9.21 11.65 -3.91
CA ASP A 140 -7.77 11.93 -3.90
C ASP A 140 -6.92 10.67 -4.12
N ALA A 141 -7.45 9.49 -3.81
CA ALA A 141 -6.71 8.25 -3.70
C ALA A 141 -7.59 7.03 -4.02
N TYR A 142 -6.93 5.87 -4.07
CA TYR A 142 -7.48 4.55 -4.25
C TYR A 142 -7.05 3.65 -3.09
N GLY A 143 -7.92 2.69 -2.78
CA GLY A 143 -7.56 1.57 -1.92
C GLY A 143 -6.91 0.45 -2.70
N LEU A 144 -5.93 -0.21 -2.10
CA LEU A 144 -5.45 -1.51 -2.54
C LEU A 144 -6.04 -2.58 -1.64
N LEU A 145 -6.84 -3.47 -2.23
CA LEU A 145 -7.40 -4.63 -1.56
C LEU A 145 -6.67 -5.89 -2.04
N GLU A 146 -6.52 -6.83 -1.12
CA GLU A 146 -6.18 -8.21 -1.41
C GLU A 146 -7.45 -9.06 -1.24
N VAL A 147 -7.87 -9.72 -2.32
CA VAL A 147 -8.96 -10.71 -2.28
C VAL A 147 -8.33 -12.09 -2.40
N ARG A 148 -8.43 -12.88 -1.34
CA ARG A 148 -7.89 -14.23 -1.26
C ARG A 148 -9.00 -15.23 -1.52
N ILE A 149 -8.96 -15.88 -2.68
CA ILE A 149 -10.02 -16.76 -3.17
C ILE A 149 -9.56 -18.21 -3.04
N SER A 150 -10.38 -19.03 -2.39
CA SER A 150 -10.12 -20.46 -2.24
C SER A 150 -10.70 -21.26 -3.41
N ASP A 151 -10.02 -22.33 -3.81
CA ASP A 151 -10.59 -23.33 -4.72
C ASP A 151 -11.76 -24.04 -4.00
N PRO A 152 -12.98 -24.02 -4.55
CA PRO A 152 -14.12 -24.71 -3.94
C PRO A 152 -13.95 -26.24 -3.89
N ALA A 153 -13.19 -26.84 -4.82
CA ALA A 153 -12.97 -28.28 -4.84
C ALA A 153 -11.87 -28.71 -3.85
N ASN A 154 -10.88 -27.84 -3.61
CA ASN A 154 -9.75 -28.08 -2.71
C ASN A 154 -9.55 -26.87 -1.78
N PRO A 155 -10.49 -26.62 -0.85
CA PRO A 155 -10.42 -25.45 0.00
C PRO A 155 -9.21 -25.52 0.92
N ALA A 156 -8.50 -24.40 1.04
CA ALA A 156 -7.38 -24.30 1.97
C ALA A 156 -7.87 -24.52 3.42
N PRO A 157 -7.21 -25.37 4.21
CA PRO A 157 -7.54 -25.55 5.62
C PRO A 157 -7.43 -24.23 6.41
N ALA A 158 -8.12 -24.16 7.54
CA ALA A 158 -7.97 -23.04 8.45
C ALA A 158 -6.50 -22.91 8.93
N PRO A 159 -6.03 -21.69 9.25
CA PRO A 159 -4.66 -21.51 9.75
C PRO A 159 -4.35 -22.42 10.94
N GLY A 160 -3.21 -23.11 10.87
CA GLY A 160 -2.76 -24.05 11.92
C GLY A 160 -3.37 -25.45 11.85
N VAL A 161 -4.28 -25.73 10.91
CA VAL A 161 -4.87 -27.05 10.72
C VAL A 161 -4.06 -27.85 9.70
N CYS A 162 -3.80 -29.12 10.00
CA CYS A 162 -3.13 -30.03 9.07
C CYS A 162 -4.02 -30.31 7.86
N GLY A 163 -3.45 -30.23 6.65
CA GLY A 163 -4.13 -30.58 5.40
C GLY A 163 -3.62 -31.87 4.79
N THR A 164 -4.29 -32.33 3.74
CA THR A 164 -3.76 -33.34 2.82
C THR A 164 -2.88 -32.67 1.77
N GLU A 165 -1.79 -33.33 1.39
CA GLU A 165 -0.88 -32.81 0.37
C GLU A 165 -1.59 -32.57 -0.97
N HIS A 166 -1.31 -31.42 -1.58
CA HIS A 166 -1.80 -31.00 -2.89
C HIS A 166 -0.68 -30.27 -3.65
N ALA A 167 0.38 -31.01 -3.98
CA ALA A 167 1.61 -30.45 -4.55
C ALA A 167 1.44 -29.83 -5.95
N THR A 168 0.45 -30.27 -6.73
CA THR A 168 0.30 -29.84 -8.13
C THR A 168 -0.45 -28.51 -8.21
N ALA A 169 0.17 -27.51 -8.83
CA ALA A 169 -0.48 -26.23 -9.09
C ALA A 169 -1.62 -26.36 -10.12
N PRO A 170 -2.79 -25.74 -9.89
CA PRO A 170 -3.82 -25.61 -10.90
C PRO A 170 -3.28 -24.98 -12.20
N THR A 171 -3.58 -25.59 -13.34
CA THR A 171 -3.24 -25.07 -14.67
C THR A 171 -4.24 -24.03 -15.18
N SER A 172 -5.35 -23.85 -14.47
CA SER A 172 -6.46 -22.96 -14.80
C SER A 172 -7.01 -22.30 -13.54
N VAL A 173 -7.46 -21.05 -13.68
CA VAL A 173 -8.14 -20.31 -12.61
C VAL A 173 -9.67 -20.39 -12.68
N ALA A 174 -10.24 -21.19 -13.58
CA ALA A 174 -11.69 -21.26 -13.81
C ALA A 174 -12.47 -21.60 -12.52
N ALA A 175 -11.95 -22.51 -11.69
CA ALA A 175 -12.59 -22.87 -10.41
C ALA A 175 -12.69 -21.69 -9.43
N TYR A 176 -11.75 -20.74 -9.49
CA TYR A 176 -11.72 -19.57 -8.61
C TYR A 176 -12.70 -18.48 -9.05
N GLN A 177 -13.02 -18.40 -10.35
CA GLN A 177 -13.94 -17.40 -10.90
C GLN A 177 -15.36 -17.56 -10.35
N THR A 178 -15.77 -18.79 -10.08
CA THR A 178 -17.09 -19.14 -9.53
C THR A 178 -17.07 -19.33 -8.02
N SER A 179 -15.93 -19.11 -7.36
CA SER A 179 -15.80 -19.35 -5.93
C SER A 179 -16.56 -18.30 -5.12
N THR A 180 -17.32 -18.75 -4.14
CA THR A 180 -17.97 -17.92 -3.12
C THR A 180 -17.16 -17.84 -1.83
N SER A 181 -16.03 -18.56 -1.75
CA SER A 181 -15.15 -18.58 -0.59
C SER A 181 -13.98 -17.63 -0.81
N TYR A 182 -14.13 -16.41 -0.31
CA TYR A 182 -13.08 -15.40 -0.37
C TYR A 182 -12.94 -14.61 0.93
N VAL A 183 -11.74 -14.11 1.18
CA VAL A 183 -11.40 -13.20 2.28
C VAL A 183 -10.83 -11.92 1.70
N VAL A 184 -11.32 -10.78 2.17
CA VAL A 184 -10.83 -9.47 1.73
C VAL A 184 -9.99 -8.83 2.83
N ALA A 185 -8.80 -8.37 2.47
CA ALA A 185 -7.91 -7.64 3.36
C ALA A 185 -7.51 -6.30 2.71
N PRO A 186 -7.73 -5.16 3.37
CA PRO A 186 -7.19 -3.89 2.92
C PRO A 186 -5.68 -3.86 3.15
N LEU A 187 -4.92 -3.44 2.14
CA LEU A 187 -3.46 -3.27 2.25
C LEU A 187 -3.06 -1.81 2.39
N ALA A 188 -3.71 -0.92 1.64
CA ALA A 188 -3.47 0.52 1.69
C ALA A 188 -4.73 1.29 1.26
N ASP A 189 -4.87 2.55 1.70
CA ASP A 189 -5.99 3.43 1.34
C ASP A 189 -5.54 4.79 0.78
N ASP A 190 -4.23 4.98 0.64
CA ASP A 190 -3.58 6.22 0.27
C ASP A 190 -2.86 6.13 -1.08
N LEU A 191 -3.15 5.12 -1.92
CA LEU A 191 -2.42 4.95 -3.18
C LEU A 191 -3.03 5.77 -4.33
N THR A 192 -2.23 6.08 -5.34
CA THR A 192 -2.68 6.73 -6.57
C THR A 192 -2.46 5.84 -7.78
N VAL A 193 -3.32 6.03 -8.79
CA VAL A 193 -3.16 5.41 -10.10
C VAL A 193 -3.01 6.54 -11.11
N THR A 194 -1.85 6.63 -11.75
CA THR A 194 -1.59 7.64 -12.78
C THR A 194 -2.33 7.26 -14.06
N ALA A 195 -3.15 8.17 -14.59
CA ALA A 195 -3.85 7.96 -15.85
C ALA A 195 -2.86 7.60 -16.97
N GLY A 196 -3.18 6.56 -17.75
CA GLY A 196 -2.32 6.07 -18.84
C GLY A 196 -1.15 5.18 -18.40
N SER A 197 -0.93 4.97 -17.10
CA SER A 197 0.05 4.02 -16.57
C SER A 197 -0.66 2.86 -15.88
N ALA A 198 -0.35 1.64 -16.30
CA ALA A 198 -0.82 0.44 -15.61
C ALA A 198 -0.05 0.27 -14.28
N PRO A 199 -0.72 0.25 -13.11
CA PRO A 199 -0.04 0.06 -11.83
C PRO A 199 0.49 -1.38 -11.67
N PHE A 200 -0.08 -2.32 -12.43
CA PHE A 200 0.44 -3.67 -12.58
C PHE A 200 0.65 -3.99 -14.06
N ALA A 201 1.80 -4.55 -14.40
CA ALA A 201 2.05 -5.12 -15.72
C ALA A 201 2.72 -6.48 -15.59
N PHE A 202 2.33 -7.45 -16.40
CA PHE A 202 2.94 -8.78 -16.40
C PHE A 202 3.50 -9.09 -17.78
N ASP A 203 4.79 -9.42 -17.81
CA ASP A 203 5.47 -9.93 -18.99
C ASP A 203 5.59 -11.45 -18.88
N ALA A 204 4.77 -12.18 -19.65
CA ALA A 204 4.76 -13.63 -19.65
C ALA A 204 6.04 -14.26 -20.25
N SER A 205 6.80 -13.50 -21.05
CA SER A 205 8.04 -14.00 -21.66
C SER A 205 9.20 -14.02 -20.67
N THR A 206 9.28 -13.00 -19.81
CA THR A 206 10.31 -12.88 -18.77
C THR A 206 9.85 -13.37 -17.40
N ASN A 207 8.54 -13.62 -17.23
CA ASN A 207 7.86 -13.91 -15.97
C ASN A 207 8.10 -12.81 -14.91
N ILE A 208 8.11 -11.56 -15.36
CA ILE A 208 8.30 -10.39 -14.50
C ILE A 208 6.96 -9.67 -14.34
N VAL A 209 6.58 -9.45 -13.08
CA VAL A 209 5.51 -8.54 -12.70
C VAL A 209 6.13 -7.19 -12.35
N THR A 210 5.67 -6.14 -13.00
CA THR A 210 6.03 -4.76 -12.69
C THR A 210 4.93 -4.12 -11.86
N LEU A 211 5.29 -3.64 -10.67
CA LEU A 211 4.43 -2.90 -9.75
C LEU A 211 4.82 -1.42 -9.83
N ARG A 212 3.84 -0.53 -9.99
CA ARG A 212 4.05 0.93 -9.94
C ARG A 212 3.19 1.50 -8.84
N LEU A 213 3.84 1.97 -7.78
CA LEU A 213 3.20 2.38 -6.55
C LEU A 213 3.52 3.84 -6.26
N GLN A 214 2.52 4.61 -5.86
CA GLN A 214 2.65 6.00 -5.44
C GLN A 214 1.59 6.26 -4.39
N SER A 215 1.94 6.95 -3.31
CA SER A 215 0.98 7.38 -2.30
C SER A 215 0.60 8.85 -2.44
N ALA A 216 -0.64 9.16 -2.09
CA ALA A 216 -1.23 10.47 -1.95
C ALA A 216 -1.30 10.86 -0.47
N SER A 217 -1.22 12.16 -0.22
CA SER A 217 -1.48 12.73 1.10
C SER A 217 -2.02 14.14 0.94
N ARG A 218 -2.78 14.61 1.93
CA ARG A 218 -3.22 16.01 1.98
C ARG A 218 -2.47 16.73 3.09
N THR A 219 -1.65 17.72 2.72
CA THR A 219 -0.90 18.56 3.65
C THR A 219 -1.36 20.01 3.47
N GLN A 220 -1.90 20.62 4.53
CA GLN A 220 -2.46 21.98 4.48
C GLN A 220 -3.48 22.18 3.34
N GLY A 221 -4.34 21.19 3.10
CA GLY A 221 -5.35 21.25 2.06
C GLY A 221 -4.86 21.00 0.63
N LYS A 222 -3.55 20.88 0.38
CA LYS A 222 -2.99 20.49 -0.93
C LYS A 222 -2.72 18.98 -0.99
N LEU A 223 -3.08 18.39 -2.13
CA LEU A 223 -2.69 17.02 -2.47
C LEU A 223 -1.20 16.98 -2.80
N SER A 224 -0.48 16.05 -2.20
CA SER A 224 0.94 15.79 -2.40
C SER A 224 1.16 14.31 -2.66
N LEU A 225 2.04 14.00 -3.61
CA LEU A 225 2.34 12.65 -4.05
C LEU A 225 3.73 12.23 -3.56
N THR A 226 3.87 10.98 -3.10
CA THR A 226 5.12 10.42 -2.61
C THR A 226 5.31 9.00 -3.13
N PRO A 227 6.42 8.69 -3.84
CA PRO A 227 7.36 9.63 -4.45
C PRO A 227 6.69 10.50 -5.55
N ALA A 228 7.38 11.56 -6.01
CA ALA A 228 6.83 12.46 -7.03
C ALA A 228 6.54 11.75 -8.36
N THR A 229 7.38 10.80 -8.73
CA THR A 229 7.15 9.82 -9.79
C THR A 229 6.83 8.46 -9.16
N PRO A 230 5.94 7.63 -9.73
CA PRO A 230 5.67 6.31 -9.20
C PRO A 230 6.93 5.48 -9.00
N TYR A 231 7.02 4.82 -7.84
CA TYR A 231 8.05 3.84 -7.55
C TYR A 231 7.78 2.58 -8.36
N GLU A 232 8.76 2.13 -9.15
CA GLU A 232 8.66 0.90 -9.94
C GLU A 232 9.42 -0.24 -9.28
N LEU A 233 8.76 -1.37 -9.08
CA LEU A 233 9.34 -2.61 -8.58
C LEU A 233 9.08 -3.74 -9.57
N GLN A 234 10.16 -4.37 -10.04
CA GLN A 234 10.09 -5.53 -10.91
C GLN A 234 10.34 -6.81 -10.12
N VAL A 235 9.40 -7.75 -10.20
CA VAL A 235 9.39 -8.98 -9.41
C VAL A 235 9.33 -10.17 -10.34
N LYS A 236 10.36 -11.03 -10.29
CA LYS A 236 10.38 -12.29 -11.02
C LYS A 236 9.72 -13.39 -10.19
N ILE A 237 8.82 -14.15 -10.83
CA ILE A 237 8.17 -15.33 -10.25
C ILE A 237 9.21 -16.45 -10.09
N ARG A 238 9.21 -17.16 -8.96
CA ARG A 238 10.22 -18.21 -8.67
C ARG A 238 9.73 -19.65 -8.87
N ASN A 239 8.44 -19.91 -8.69
CA ASN A 239 7.92 -21.26 -8.50
C ASN A 239 7.12 -21.81 -9.70
N LYS A 240 7.61 -21.63 -10.93
CA LYS A 240 6.96 -22.16 -12.14
C LYS A 240 7.60 -23.46 -12.60
#